data_AF-B7K1Z8-F1
#
_entry.id   AF-B7K1Z8-F1
#
_cell.length_a   1.000
_cell.length_b   1.000
_cell.length_c   1.000
_cell.angle_alpha   90.00
_cell.angle_beta   90.00
_cell.angle_gamma   90.00
#
_symmetry.space_group_name_H-M   'P 1'
#
loop_
_entity.id
_entity.type
_entity.pdbx_description
1 polymer ?
#
loop_
_entity_poly.entity_id
_entity_poly.type
_entity_poly.pdbx_seq_one_letter_code
_entity_poly.pdbx_strand_id
1 'polypeptide(L)'
;MDKSALIASIDDAIAKHEGNPVAKVILGLTKQVWQIDWTVAPFDIVSHYLEFDIPYFYRFMAMDLGDETEEQNLIIEWVNTRHALDKDAKAGLPALVDELNQLRVAARKG
;
A
#
# COMPACT_ATOMS: atom_id res chain seq x y z
N MET A 1 3.73 8.00 -17.81
CA MET A 1 2.99 7.40 -16.69
C MET A 1 2.09 8.46 -16.14
N ASP A 2 0.80 8.19 -16.14
CA ASP A 2 -0.17 9.04 -15.47
C ASP A 2 -0.23 8.67 -13.99
N LYS A 3 0.39 9.51 -13.16
CA LYS A 3 0.42 9.36 -11.69
C LYS A 3 -0.99 9.41 -11.12
N SER A 4 -1.85 10.29 -11.62
CA SER A 4 -3.23 10.43 -11.14
C SER A 4 -4.04 9.17 -11.45
N ALA A 5 -3.85 8.58 -12.63
CA ALA A 5 -4.49 7.31 -12.97
C ALA A 5 -4.00 6.14 -12.09
N LEU A 6 -2.71 6.11 -11.74
CA LEU A 6 -2.16 5.09 -10.84
C LEU A 6 -2.77 5.21 -9.43
N ILE A 7 -2.84 6.42 -8.87
CA ILE A 7 -3.41 6.64 -7.53
C ILE A 7 -4.90 6.31 -7.52
N ALA A 8 -5.66 6.75 -8.52
CA ALA A 8 -7.08 6.39 -8.65
C ALA A 8 -7.28 4.87 -8.74
N SER A 9 -6.41 4.17 -9.46
CA SER A 9 -6.46 2.70 -9.56
C SER A 9 -6.17 2.01 -8.23
N ILE A 10 -5.31 2.60 -7.38
CA ILE A 10 -5.08 2.10 -6.02
C ILE A 10 -6.28 2.37 -5.13
N ASP A 11 -6.90 3.55 -5.20
CA ASP A 11 -8.10 3.87 -4.43
C ASP A 11 -9.25 2.90 -4.75
N ASP A 12 -9.43 2.56 -6.04
CA ASP A 12 -10.38 1.53 -6.48
C ASP A 12 -10.03 0.14 -5.92
N ALA A 13 -8.74 -0.20 -5.82
CA ALA A 13 -8.30 -1.46 -5.22
C ALA A 13 -8.58 -1.48 -3.70
N ILE A 14 -8.33 -0.38 -2.99
CA ILE A 14 -8.63 -0.24 -1.57
C ILE A 14 -10.13 -0.47 -1.32
N ALA A 15 -11.00 0.10 -2.17
CA ALA A 15 -12.44 -0.09 -2.08
C ALA A 15 -12.87 -1.55 -2.30
N LYS A 16 -12.23 -2.27 -3.24
CA LYS A 16 -12.52 -3.71 -3.49
C LYS A 16 -12.14 -4.60 -2.32
N HIS A 17 -11.15 -4.19 -1.53
CA HIS A 17 -10.65 -4.94 -0.38
C HIS A 17 -11.24 -4.48 0.97
N GLU A 18 -12.41 -3.85 0.99
CA GLU A 18 -13.02 -3.31 2.22
C GLU A 18 -13.11 -4.34 3.37
N GLY A 19 -13.38 -5.61 3.06
CA GLY A 19 -13.43 -6.72 4.02
C GLY A 19 -12.08 -7.35 4.39
N ASN A 20 -10.97 -6.88 3.83
CA ASN A 20 -9.64 -7.40 4.06
C ASN A 20 -8.71 -6.31 4.64
N PRO A 21 -8.64 -6.17 5.97
CA PRO A 21 -7.91 -5.07 6.60
C PRO A 21 -6.40 -5.09 6.30
N VAL A 22 -5.80 -6.27 6.17
CA VAL A 22 -4.37 -6.40 5.81
C VAL A 22 -4.12 -5.86 4.40
N ALA A 23 -4.97 -6.25 3.44
CA ALA A 23 -4.85 -5.75 2.07
C ALA A 23 -5.06 -4.23 1.99
N LYS A 24 -6.06 -3.70 2.69
CA LYS A 24 -6.29 -2.24 2.74
C LYS A 24 -5.06 -1.47 3.20
N VAL A 25 -4.43 -1.91 4.30
CA VAL A 25 -3.24 -1.23 4.82
C VAL A 25 -2.08 -1.31 3.83
N ILE A 26 -1.81 -2.48 3.26
CA ILE A 26 -0.72 -2.63 2.28
C ILE A 26 -0.96 -1.75 1.05
N LEU A 27 -2.20 -1.69 0.55
CA LEU A 27 -2.57 -0.83 -0.57
C LEU A 27 -2.44 0.65 -0.21
N GLY A 28 -2.88 1.05 0.99
CA GLY A 28 -2.70 2.41 1.51
C GLY A 28 -1.23 2.80 1.64
N LEU A 29 -0.39 1.94 2.20
CA LEU A 29 1.06 2.17 2.28
C LEU A 29 1.70 2.24 0.89
N THR A 30 1.20 1.42 -0.04
CA THR A 30 1.65 1.45 -1.44
C THR A 30 1.31 2.79 -2.10
N LYS A 31 0.11 3.34 -1.85
CA LYS A 31 -0.30 4.67 -2.31
C LYS A 31 0.70 5.73 -1.85
N GLN A 32 1.02 5.75 -0.56
CA GLN A 32 1.97 6.70 0.04
C GLN A 32 3.36 6.62 -0.61
N VAL A 33 3.87 5.40 -0.82
CA VAL A 33 5.16 5.20 -1.47
C VAL A 33 5.13 5.63 -2.93
N TRP A 34 4.13 5.21 -3.70
CA TRP A 34 4.06 5.48 -5.14
C TRP A 34 3.61 6.91 -5.49
N GLN A 35 3.04 7.64 -4.53
CA GLN A 35 2.90 9.09 -4.64
C GLN A 35 4.27 9.79 -4.71
N ILE A 36 5.33 9.22 -4.15
CA ILE A 36 6.67 9.83 -4.22
C ILE A 36 7.55 9.12 -5.25
N ASP A 37 7.62 7.79 -5.17
CA ASP A 37 8.41 6.94 -6.05
C ASP A 37 7.64 5.69 -6.46
N TRP A 38 7.03 5.76 -7.64
CA TRP A 38 6.28 4.66 -8.24
C TRP A 38 7.17 3.49 -8.69
N THR A 39 8.50 3.67 -8.76
CA THR A 39 9.42 2.64 -9.26
C THR A 39 9.71 1.56 -8.23
N VAL A 40 9.48 1.85 -6.94
CA VAL A 40 9.58 0.89 -5.84
C VAL A 40 8.72 -0.34 -6.13
N ALA A 41 9.29 -1.53 -5.96
CA ALA A 41 8.57 -2.75 -6.26
C ALA A 41 7.51 -3.05 -5.18
N PRO A 42 6.34 -3.61 -5.55
CA PRO A 42 5.35 -4.01 -4.55
C PRO A 42 5.89 -5.00 -3.51
N PHE A 43 6.81 -5.88 -3.93
CA PHE A 43 7.44 -6.84 -3.04
C PHE A 43 8.24 -6.17 -1.92
N ASP A 44 8.98 -5.10 -2.22
CA ASP A 44 9.75 -4.36 -1.22
C ASP A 44 8.82 -3.70 -0.20
N ILE A 45 7.71 -3.11 -0.67
CA ILE A 45 6.68 -2.50 0.17
C ILE A 45 6.06 -3.55 1.11
N VAL A 46 5.68 -4.72 0.59
CA VAL A 46 5.12 -5.79 1.41
C VAL A 46 6.15 -6.34 2.41
N SER A 47 7.43 -6.39 2.04
CA SER A 47 8.51 -6.81 2.94
C SER A 47 8.66 -5.84 4.12
N HIS A 48 8.73 -4.53 3.86
CA HIS A 48 8.77 -3.51 4.92
C HIS A 48 7.49 -3.51 5.78
N TYR A 49 6.33 -3.81 5.18
CA TYR A 49 5.08 -4.01 5.93
C TYR A 49 5.19 -5.19 6.92
N LEU A 50 5.74 -6.33 6.47
CA LEU A 50 5.91 -7.52 7.29
C LEU A 50 6.94 -7.34 8.41
N GLU A 51 7.99 -6.56 8.13
CA GLU A 51 9.03 -6.20 9.10
C GLU A 51 8.57 -5.17 10.12
N PHE A 52 7.39 -4.58 9.93
CA PHE A 52 6.87 -3.50 10.76
C PHE A 52 7.77 -2.25 10.73
N ASP A 53 8.35 -1.95 9.57
CA ASP A 53 9.27 -0.85 9.36
C ASP A 53 8.53 0.49 9.20
N ILE A 54 7.94 0.98 10.30
CA ILE A 54 7.26 2.27 10.34
C ILE A 54 8.16 3.42 9.85
N PRO A 55 9.45 3.52 10.26
CA PRO A 55 10.33 4.59 9.79
C PRO A 55 10.50 4.63 8.28
N TYR A 56 10.48 3.49 7.58
CA TYR A 56 10.53 3.45 6.12
C TYR A 56 9.35 4.21 5.51
N PHE A 57 8.11 3.88 5.91
CA PHE A 57 6.91 4.52 5.36
C PHE A 57 6.76 5.98 5.77
N TYR A 58 7.13 6.30 7.01
CA TYR A 58 7.07 7.67 7.53
C TYR A 58 7.94 8.64 6.71
N ARG A 59 9.03 8.16 6.10
CA ARG A 59 9.84 8.99 5.19
C ARG A 59 9.06 9.40 3.95
N PHE A 60 8.27 8.50 3.37
CA PHE A 60 7.46 8.80 2.19
C PHE A 60 6.32 9.74 2.52
N MET A 61 5.61 9.48 3.62
CA MET A 61 4.56 10.35 4.16
C MET A 61 5.08 11.77 4.42
N ALA A 62 6.23 11.91 5.11
CA ALA A 62 6.83 13.21 5.37
C ALA A 62 7.34 13.95 4.12
N MET A 63 7.55 13.25 3.01
CA MET A 63 7.89 13.85 1.72
C MET A 63 6.64 14.23 0.91
N ASP A 64 5.48 13.62 1.22
CA ASP A 64 4.22 13.98 0.59
C ASP A 64 3.68 15.27 1.18
N LEU A 65 2.95 16.05 0.37
CA LEU A 65 2.16 17.19 0.85
C LEU A 65 0.73 16.74 1.17
N GLY A 66 0.60 15.50 1.65
CA GLY A 66 -0.66 14.79 1.86
C GLY A 66 -1.42 15.24 3.10
N ASP A 67 -2.50 14.51 3.40
CA ASP A 67 -3.28 14.73 4.62
C ASP A 67 -2.66 13.95 5.79
N GLU A 68 -1.99 14.66 6.69
CA GLU A 68 -1.36 14.10 7.90
C GLU A 68 -2.34 13.25 8.74
N THR A 69 -3.64 13.55 8.69
CA THR A 69 -4.67 12.79 9.43
C THR A 69 -4.90 11.42 8.80
N GLU A 70 -4.97 11.35 7.47
CA GLU A 70 -5.13 10.09 6.74
C GLU A 70 -3.90 9.19 6.97
N GLU A 71 -2.71 9.76 6.95
CA GLU A 71 -1.45 9.07 7.21
C GLU A 71 -1.38 8.50 8.64
N GLN A 72 -1.75 9.30 9.65
CA GLN A 72 -1.79 8.83 11.03
C GLN A 72 -2.81 7.69 11.20
N ASN A 73 -3.98 7.80 10.58
CA ASN A 73 -4.99 6.74 10.60
C ASN A 73 -4.46 5.46 9.96
N LEU A 74 -3.75 5.56 8.83
CA LEU A 74 -3.15 4.41 8.14
C LEU A 74 -2.12 3.69 9.03
N ILE A 75 -1.28 4.43 9.76
CA ILE A 75 -0.33 3.84 10.72
C ILE A 75 -1.06 3.16 11.88
N ILE A 76 -2.10 3.80 12.44
CA ILE A 76 -2.91 3.21 13.51
C ILE A 76 -3.59 1.92 13.02
N GLU A 77 -4.18 1.94 11.83
CA GLU A 77 -4.76 0.76 11.19
C GLU A 77 -3.71 -0.33 11.02
N TRP A 78 -2.52 -0.02 10.52
CA TRP A 78 -1.44 -0.99 10.39
C TRP A 78 -1.09 -1.66 11.73
N VAL A 79 -0.89 -0.86 12.78
CA VAL A 79 -0.64 -1.37 14.14
C VAL A 79 -1.74 -2.35 14.56
N ASN A 80 -3.01 -2.00 14.29
CA ASN A 80 -4.16 -2.81 14.64
C ASN A 80 -4.28 -4.10 13.79
N THR A 81 -3.90 -4.05 12.51
CA THR A 81 -3.92 -5.23 11.61
C THR A 81 -2.91 -6.30 11.99
N ARG A 82 -1.95 -6.01 12.88
CA ARG A 82 -0.95 -6.97 13.33
C ARG A 82 -1.57 -8.24 13.94
N HIS A 83 -2.72 -8.12 14.60
CA HIS A 83 -3.46 -9.26 15.15
C HIS A 83 -4.20 -10.06 14.08
N ALA A 84 -4.48 -9.46 12.92
CA ALA A 84 -5.12 -10.10 11.78
C ALA A 84 -4.11 -10.75 10.80
N LEU A 85 -2.79 -10.55 11.01
CA LEU A 85 -1.74 -11.10 10.17
C LEU A 85 -1.40 -12.55 10.55
N ASP A 86 -2.36 -13.44 10.36
CA ASP A 86 -2.21 -14.87 10.57
C ASP A 86 -1.58 -15.58 9.36
N LYS A 87 -1.53 -16.93 9.41
CA LYS A 87 -0.94 -17.74 8.35
C LYS A 87 -1.72 -17.61 7.03
N ASP A 88 -3.04 -17.48 7.10
CA ASP A 88 -3.90 -17.45 5.92
C ASP A 88 -3.85 -16.07 5.26
N ALA A 89 -3.82 -15.00 6.06
CA ALA A 89 -3.56 -13.64 5.57
C ALA A 89 -2.19 -13.54 4.88
N LYS A 90 -1.15 -14.14 5.46
CA LYS A 90 0.20 -14.20 4.85
C LYS A 90 0.23 -14.97 3.52
N ALA A 91 -0.58 -16.02 3.40
CA ALA A 91 -0.68 -16.79 2.16
C ALA A 91 -1.30 -15.98 1.01
N GLY A 92 -2.10 -14.95 1.31
CA GLY A 92 -2.69 -14.04 0.32
C GLY A 92 -1.75 -12.95 -0.20
N LEU A 93 -0.61 -12.70 0.47
CA LEU A 93 0.30 -11.59 0.12
C LEU A 93 0.92 -11.71 -1.29
N PRO A 94 1.33 -12.89 -1.80
CA PRO A 94 1.82 -13.01 -3.16
C PRO A 94 0.78 -12.56 -4.21
N ALA A 95 -0.50 -12.91 -4.01
CA ALA A 95 -1.57 -12.48 -4.91
C ALA A 95 -1.76 -10.96 -4.88
N LEU A 96 -1.62 -10.33 -3.71
CA LEU A 96 -1.67 -8.88 -3.57
C LEU A 96 -0.48 -8.18 -4.24
N VAL A 97 0.73 -8.77 -4.16
CA VAL A 97 1.91 -8.29 -4.89
C VAL A 97 1.68 -8.36 -6.40
N ASP A 98 1.08 -9.43 -6.90
CA ASP A 98 0.75 -9.59 -8.32
C ASP A 98 -0.29 -8.55 -8.77
N GLU A 99 -1.34 -8.32 -7.96
CA GLU A 99 -2.34 -7.28 -8.20
C GLU A 99 -1.69 -5.89 -8.31
N LEU A 100 -0.85 -5.52 -7.34
CA LEU A 100 -0.11 -4.25 -7.36
C LEU A 100 0.78 -4.12 -8.59
N ASN A 101 1.48 -5.19 -8.99
CA ASN A 101 2.27 -5.19 -10.22
C ASN A 101 1.40 -4.96 -11.46
N GLN A 102 0.21 -5.56 -11.54
CA GLN A 102 -0.73 -5.34 -12.64
C GLN A 102 -1.20 -3.89 -12.69
N LEU A 103 -1.54 -3.27 -11.54
CA LEU A 103 -1.91 -1.86 -11.45
C LEU A 103 -0.78 -0.96 -11.97
N ARG A 104 0.45 -1.23 -11.55
CA ARG A 104 1.65 -0.48 -11.99
C ARG A 104 1.91 -0.61 -13.49
N VAL A 105 1.67 -1.79 -14.08
CA VAL A 105 1.82 -2.02 -15.53
C VAL A 105 0.70 -1.35 -16.32
N ALA A 106 -0.54 -1.40 -15.83
CA ALA A 106 -1.69 -0.76 -16.47
C ALA A 106 -1.49 0.76 -16.56
N ALA A 107 -1.04 1.39 -15.46
CA ALA A 107 -0.75 2.84 -15.42
C ALA A 107 0.45 3.29 -16.28
N ARG A 108 1.28 2.35 -16.79
CA ARG A 108 2.32 2.66 -17.78
C ARG A 108 1.80 2.72 -19.21
N LYS A 109 0.69 2.01 -19.51
CA LYS A 109 0.14 1.85 -20.86
C LYS A 109 -0.97 2.87 -21.19
N GLY A 110 -1.52 3.53 -20.17
CA GLY A 110 -2.33 4.75 -20.32
C GLY A 110 -1.43 5.98 -20.42
#